data_AF-A0A171BI33-F1
#
_entry.id   AF-A0A171BI33-F1
#
_cell.length_a   1.000
_cell.length_b   1.000
_cell.length_c   1.000
_cell.angle_alpha   90.00
_cell.angle_beta   90.00
_cell.angle_gamma   90.00
#
_symmetry.space_group_name_H-M   'P 1'
#
loop_
_entity.id
_entity.type
_entity.pdbx_description
1 polymer ?
#
loop_
_entity_poly.entity_id
_entity_poly.type
_entity_poly.pdbx_seq_one_letter_code
_entity_poly.pdbx_strand_id
1 'polypeptide(L)'
;MNPTLPTSRKGDTTPEQLFRVEKGSPAPEELAALTAVLLSRTAAVGTEPDDLSRRHRAVARWRRPERAPGFAGPRSWRGAGL
;
A
#
# COMPACT_ATOMS: atom_id res chain seq x y z
N MET A 1 -11.99 19.11 39.89
CA MET A 1 -10.80 18.45 39.32
C MET A 1 -11.24 17.10 38.78
N ASN A 2 -11.39 16.96 37.47
CA ASN A 2 -11.80 15.70 36.84
C ASN A 2 -10.54 15.04 36.25
N PRO A 3 -10.12 13.84 36.70
CA PRO A 3 -8.98 13.17 36.09
C PRO A 3 -9.41 12.61 34.73
N THR A 4 -8.93 13.23 33.65
CA THR A 4 -9.06 12.69 32.29
C THR A 4 -8.33 11.35 32.24
N LEU A 5 -9.07 10.25 32.23
CA LEU A 5 -8.54 8.92 31.95
C LEU A 5 -7.88 8.95 30.56
N PRO A 6 -6.63 8.50 30.39
CA PRO A 6 -6.16 8.12 29.07
C PRO A 6 -7.02 6.95 28.61
N THR A 7 -7.68 7.07 27.46
CA THR A 7 -8.33 5.97 26.76
C THR A 7 -7.26 4.94 26.40
N SER A 8 -7.02 3.99 27.32
CA SER A 8 -5.98 2.98 27.18
C SER A 8 -6.40 1.92 26.17
N ARG A 9 -5.90 2.10 24.95
CA ARG A 9 -5.04 1.16 24.17
C ARG A 9 -5.39 -0.34 24.28
N LYS A 10 -5.64 -0.97 23.12
CA LYS A 10 -5.34 -2.37 22.69
C LYS A 10 -6.17 -2.60 21.41
N GLY A 11 -5.64 -3.12 20.30
CA GLY A 11 -4.84 -4.33 20.27
C GLY A 11 -5.76 -5.55 20.43
N ASP A 12 -6.88 -5.54 19.71
CA ASP A 12 -7.92 -6.55 19.66
C ASP A 12 -7.55 -7.60 18.61
N THR A 13 -6.80 -8.58 19.08
CA THR A 13 -6.37 -9.78 18.35
C THR A 13 -7.55 -10.72 18.04
N THR A 14 -8.44 -10.30 17.15
CA THR A 14 -9.00 -11.20 16.11
C THR A 14 -7.91 -11.37 15.05
N PRO A 15 -7.81 -12.49 14.28
CA PRO A 15 -6.60 -12.84 13.53
C PRO A 15 -6.09 -11.61 12.80
N GLU A 16 -4.93 -11.14 13.26
CA GLU A 16 -4.56 -9.73 13.27
C GLU A 16 -4.93 -9.03 11.97
N GLN A 17 -5.67 -7.93 12.05
CA GLN A 17 -6.15 -7.20 10.88
C GLN A 17 -4.96 -6.82 9.99
N LEU A 18 -4.68 -7.68 8.99
CA LEU A 18 -3.45 -7.65 8.18
C LEU A 18 -3.30 -6.34 7.41
N PHE A 19 -4.44 -5.70 7.10
CA PHE A 19 -4.53 -4.42 6.44
C PHE A 19 -5.87 -3.76 6.75
N ARG A 20 -5.86 -2.41 6.81
CA ARG A 20 -7.04 -1.58 7.03
C ARG A 20 -7.67 -1.17 5.70
N VAL A 21 -8.98 -1.27 5.61
CA VAL A 21 -9.75 -0.75 4.46
C VAL A 21 -10.16 0.69 4.78
N GLU A 22 -9.63 1.66 4.03
CA GLU A 22 -9.98 3.08 4.21
C GLU A 22 -11.30 3.47 3.53
N LYS A 23 -11.67 2.78 2.45
CA LYS A 23 -12.90 3.05 1.70
C LYS A 23 -13.42 1.80 1.00
N GLY A 24 -14.75 1.68 0.94
CA GLY A 24 -15.44 0.54 0.31
C GLY A 24 -15.62 -0.64 1.26
N SER A 25 -16.33 -1.67 0.79
CA SER A 25 -16.55 -2.92 1.52
C SER A 25 -16.25 -4.09 0.58
N PRO A 26 -14.99 -4.55 0.52
CA PRO A 26 -14.60 -5.63 -0.38
C PRO A 26 -15.27 -6.95 0.01
N ALA A 27 -15.47 -7.81 -0.97
CA ALA A 27 -15.95 -9.16 -0.74
C ALA A 27 -14.87 -10.00 -0.02
N PRO A 28 -15.26 -11.05 0.72
CA PRO A 28 -14.30 -11.95 1.39
C PRO A 28 -13.24 -12.53 0.44
N GLU A 29 -13.62 -12.82 -0.80
CA GLU A 29 -12.75 -13.39 -1.84
C GLU A 29 -11.65 -12.41 -2.26
N GLU A 30 -11.97 -11.11 -2.33
CA GLU A 30 -11.00 -10.07 -2.69
C GLU A 30 -9.96 -9.87 -1.56
N LEU A 31 -10.40 -9.93 -0.30
CA LEU A 31 -9.51 -9.89 0.87
C LEU A 31 -8.58 -11.11 0.92
N ALA A 32 -9.12 -12.29 0.61
CA ALA A 32 -8.35 -13.54 0.54
C ALA A 32 -7.29 -13.48 -0.56
N ALA A 33 -7.68 -13.02 -1.76
CA ALA A 33 -6.76 -12.86 -2.89
C ALA A 33 -5.62 -11.88 -2.56
N LEU A 34 -5.92 -10.73 -1.95
CA LEU A 34 -4.91 -9.77 -1.53
C LEU A 34 -3.95 -10.36 -0.49
N THR A 35 -4.48 -11.08 0.49
CA THR A 35 -3.67 -11.76 1.52
C THR A 35 -2.72 -12.79 0.89
N ALA A 36 -3.22 -13.62 -0.03
CA ALA A 36 -2.43 -14.64 -0.71
C ALA A 36 -1.27 -14.03 -1.52
N VAL A 37 -1.51 -12.92 -2.22
CA VAL A 37 -0.47 -12.19 -2.96
C VAL A 37 0.59 -11.63 -2.00
N LEU A 38 0.17 -11.02 -0.88
CA LEU A 38 1.11 -10.47 0.11
C LEU A 38 1.99 -11.57 0.72
N LEU A 39 1.40 -12.68 1.14
CA LEU A 39 2.15 -13.83 1.68
C LEU A 39 3.09 -14.46 0.65
N SER A 40 2.65 -14.60 -0.61
CA SER A 40 3.50 -15.11 -1.69
C SER A 40 4.71 -14.21 -1.92
N ARG A 41 4.51 -12.89 -1.85
CA ARG A 41 5.57 -11.92 -2.04
C ARG A 41 6.54 -11.87 -0.86
N THR A 42 6.06 -11.94 0.38
CA THR A 42 6.92 -11.95 1.58
C THR A 42 7.74 -13.23 1.67
N ALA A 43 7.16 -14.37 1.29
CA ALA A 43 7.89 -15.64 1.20
C ALA A 43 9.05 -15.57 0.19
N ALA A 44 8.90 -14.83 -0.90
CA ALA A 44 9.92 -14.65 -1.93
C ALA A 44 11.05 -13.65 -1.56
N VAL A 45 10.92 -12.88 -0.46
CA VAL A 45 11.93 -11.88 -0.06
C VAL A 45 13.26 -12.51 0.36
N GLY A 46 13.25 -13.76 0.82
CA GLY A 46 14.47 -14.49 1.20
C GLY A 46 15.21 -15.15 0.04
N THR A 47 14.66 -15.14 -1.17
CA THR A 47 15.31 -15.69 -2.36
C THR A 47 16.09 -14.57 -3.04
N GLU A 48 17.43 -14.66 -3.04
CA GLU A 48 18.25 -13.74 -3.82
C GLU A 48 17.75 -13.76 -5.28
N PRO A 49 17.33 -12.59 -5.82
CA PRO A 49 16.81 -12.55 -7.17
C PRO A 49 17.92 -12.95 -8.13
N ASP A 50 17.65 -13.97 -8.95
CA ASP A 50 18.51 -14.36 -10.07
C ASP A 50 18.75 -13.17 -11.01
N ASP A 51 19.82 -13.21 -11.80
CA ASP A 51 20.26 -12.12 -12.67
C ASP A 51 19.21 -11.66 -13.68
N LEU A 52 18.29 -12.54 -14.08
CA LEU A 52 17.12 -12.18 -14.89
C LEU A 52 16.10 -11.39 -14.08
N SER A 53 15.79 -11.80 -12.85
CA SER A 53 14.90 -11.09 -11.91
C SER A 53 15.46 -9.74 -11.47
N ARG A 54 16.80 -9.60 -11.38
CA ARG A 54 17.47 -8.30 -11.15
C ARG A 54 17.30 -7.35 -12.32
N ARG A 55 17.45 -7.85 -13.56
CA ARG A 55 17.27 -7.06 -14.79
C ARG A 55 15.79 -6.70 -15.05
N HIS A 56 14.87 -7.59 -14.68
CA HIS A 56 13.42 -7.38 -14.74
C HIS A 56 12.84 -6.68 -13.52
N ARG A 57 13.67 -6.27 -12.55
CA ARG A 57 13.22 -5.48 -11.42
C ARG A 57 12.71 -4.17 -12.03
N ALA A 58 11.40 -4.10 -12.24
CA ALA A 58 10.70 -2.88 -12.53
C ALA A 58 10.94 -2.00 -11.32
N VAL A 59 12.03 -1.23 -11.36
CA VAL A 59 12.28 -0.17 -10.43
C VAL A 59 11.06 0.70 -10.60
N ALA A 60 10.22 0.73 -9.57
CA ALA A 60 9.04 1.54 -9.62
C ALA A 60 9.54 2.96 -9.95
N ARG A 61 9.19 3.47 -11.13
CA ARG A 61 9.65 4.76 -11.64
C ARG A 61 8.85 5.83 -10.92
N TRP A 62 8.95 5.87 -9.58
CA TRP A 62 8.33 6.88 -8.74
C TRP A 62 8.89 8.21 -9.23
N ARG A 63 8.16 8.82 -10.17
CA ARG A 63 8.42 10.17 -10.60
C ARG A 63 8.07 11.02 -9.39
N ARG A 64 8.98 11.90 -9.00
CA ARG A 64 8.83 12.90 -7.95
C ARG A 64 7.77 13.90 -8.41
N PRO A 65 6.47 13.70 -8.13
CA PRO A 65 5.40 14.51 -8.72
C PRO A 65 5.48 15.95 -8.20
N GLU A 66 6.13 16.16 -7.05
CA GLU A 66 6.44 17.48 -6.49
C GLU A 66 7.32 18.36 -7.39
N ARG A 67 8.03 17.77 -8.37
CA ARG A 67 8.88 18.51 -9.32
C ARG A 67 8.24 18.71 -10.70
N ALA A 68 7.06 18.16 -10.94
CA ALA A 68 6.33 18.35 -12.18
C ALA A 68 5.09 19.22 -11.92
N PRO A 69 4.71 20.14 -12.82
CA PRO A 69 3.43 20.84 -12.71
C PRO A 69 2.29 19.81 -12.67
N GLY A 70 1.70 19.61 -11.49
CA GLY A 70 0.81 18.49 -11.23
C GLY A 70 -0.52 18.53 -11.98
N PHE A 71 -0.87 19.67 -12.58
CA PHE A 71 -2.20 19.91 -13.13
C PHE A 71 -2.21 21.10 -14.09
N ALA A 72 -2.69 20.89 -15.32
CA ALA A 72 -2.73 21.94 -16.35
C ALA A 72 -3.98 22.84 -16.29
N GLY A 73 -4.93 22.55 -15.39
CA GLY A 73 -6.11 23.38 -15.15
C GLY A 73 -7.32 22.58 -14.65
N PRO A 74 -8.37 23.22 -14.11
CA PRO A 74 -9.45 22.64 -13.27
C PRO A 74 -10.15 21.36 -13.73
N ARG A 75 -9.99 20.94 -14.98
CA ARG A 75 -10.60 19.73 -15.56
C ARG A 75 -9.59 18.69 -16.05
N SER A 76 -8.29 18.86 -15.82
CA SER A 76 -7.25 17.98 -16.38
C SER A 76 -6.52 17.17 -15.31
N TRP A 77 -6.98 15.98 -14.95
CA TRP A 77 -6.30 15.11 -13.97
C TRP A 77 -5.00 14.45 -14.46
N ARG A 78 -4.56 14.74 -15.70
CA ARG A 78 -3.29 14.29 -16.26
C ARG A 78 -2.28 15.43 -16.25
N GLY A 79 -1.09 15.17 -15.71
CA GLY A 79 0.02 16.11 -15.77
C GLY A 79 0.49 16.37 -17.21
N ALA A 80 0.96 17.57 -17.48
CA ALA A 80 1.60 17.92 -18.75
C ALA A 80 3.01 17.30 -18.77
N GLY A 81 3.11 16.06 -19.25
CA GLY A 81 4.39 15.38 -19.43
C GLY A 81 5.02 15.77 -20.77
N LEU A 82 6.16 16.46 -20.71
CA LEU A 82 7.20 16.42 -21.73
C LEU A 82 8.41 15.68 -21.14
#